data_AF-A0A937UBT4-F1
#
_entry.id   AF-A0A937UBT4-F1
#
_cell.length_a   1.000
_cell.length_b   1.000
_cell.length_c   1.000
_cell.angle_alpha   90.00
_cell.angle_beta   90.00
_cell.angle_gamma   90.00
#
_symmetry.space_group_name_H-M   'P 1'
#
loop_
_entity.id
_entity.type
_entity.pdbx_description
1 polymer ?
#
loop_
_entity_poly.entity_id
_entity_poly.type
_entity_poly.pdbx_seq_one_letter_code
_entity_poly.pdbx_strand_id
1 'polypeptide(L)' 'MNMLRVWPIVCEFGVGALLCLVGIWCGLHGGYLNLKIAEDRRLLVILVAGYLFMLAIVCVFTFLAPGWASGEPL' A
#
# COMPACT_ATOMS: atom_id res chain seq x y z
N MET A 1 3.40 15.90 15.63
CA MET A 1 3.12 14.68 14.85
C MET A 1 3.04 13.51 15.83
N ASN A 2 1.88 12.86 15.98
CA ASN A 2 1.73 11.71 16.89
C ASN A 2 2.42 10.48 16.29
N MET A 3 3.71 10.28 16.58
CA MET A 3 4.48 9.12 16.07
C MET A 3 3.83 7.77 16.43
N LEU A 4 3.09 7.72 17.54
CA LEU A 4 2.28 6.57 17.97
C LEU A 4 1.21 6.14 16.96
N ARG A 5 0.71 7.05 16.12
CA ARG A 5 -0.28 6.73 15.06
C ARG A 5 0.39 6.32 13.75
N VAL A 6 1.60 6.81 13.50
CA VAL A 6 2.33 6.56 12.25
C VAL A 6 3.05 5.22 12.28
N TRP A 7 3.63 4.87 13.43
CA TRP A 7 4.45 3.67 13.59
C TRP A 7 3.72 2.35 13.23
N PRO A 8 2.45 2.14 13.65
CA PRO A 8 1.71 0.94 13.26
C PRO A 8 1.52 0.82 11.74
N ILE A 9 1.18 1.94 11.07
CA ILE A 9 1.03 1.98 9.61
C ILE A 9 2.34 1.62 8.93
N VAL A 10 3.46 2.21 9.39
CA VAL A 10 4.79 1.95 8.81
C VAL A 10 5.19 0.49 9.02
N CYS A 11 4.93 -0.10 10.18
CA CYS A 11 5.21 -1.52 10.41
C CYS A 11 4.36 -2.43 9.52
N GLU A 12 3.04 -2.24 9.49
CA GLU A 12 2.12 -3.13 8.79
C GLU A 12 2.26 -3.00 7.26
N PHE A 13 2.16 -1.78 6.75
CA PHE A 13 2.32 -1.53 5.32
C PHE A 13 3.77 -1.70 4.89
N GLY A 14 4.77 -1.28 5.68
CA GLY A 14 6.18 -1.44 5.33
C GLY A 14 6.59 -2.90 5.19
N VAL A 15 6.22 -3.77 6.12
CA VAL A 15 6.45 -5.22 5.99
C VAL A 15 5.66 -5.78 4.81
N GLY A 16 4.41 -5.34 4.60
CA GLY A 16 3.61 -5.72 3.44
C GLY A 16 4.23 -5.33 2.10
N ALA A 17 4.87 -4.14 2.01
CA ALA A 17 5.57 -3.67 0.82
C ALA A 17 6.80 -4.54 0.52
N LEU A 18 7.57 -4.89 1.55
CA LEU A 18 8.72 -5.78 1.40
C LEU A 18 8.29 -7.15 0.89
N LEU A 19 7.23 -7.73 1.47
CA LEU A 19 6.68 -9.01 1.01
C LEU A 19 6.14 -8.93 -0.42
N CYS A 20 5.44 -7.85 -0.80
CA CYS A 20 5.00 -7.64 -2.17
C CYS A 20 6.18 -7.51 -3.15
N LEU A 21 7.23 -6.78 -2.79
CA LEU A 21 8.43 -6.63 -3.61
C LEU A 21 9.13 -7.98 -3.81
N VAL A 22 9.28 -8.77 -2.74
CA VAL A 22 9.86 -10.12 -2.82
C VAL A 22 8.98 -11.04 -3.70
N GLY A 23 7.66 -10.96 -3.57
CA GLY A 23 6.73 -11.70 -4.42
C GLY A 23 6.85 -11.35 -5.91
N ILE A 24 6.91 -10.05 -6.24
CA ILE A 24 7.11 -9.56 -7.61
C ILE A 24 8.48 -10.00 -8.13
N TRP A 25 9.52 -9.90 -7.31
CA TRP A 25 10.88 -10.32 -7.67
C TRP A 25 10.93 -11.82 -8.00
N CYS A 26 10.38 -12.67 -7.14
CA CYS A 26 10.29 -14.11 -7.39
C CYS A 26 9.44 -14.43 -8.63
N GLY A 27 8.33 -13.70 -8.85
CA GLY A 27 7.49 -13.87 -10.04
C GLY A 27 8.20 -13.54 -11.34
N LEU A 28 9.00 -12.46 -11.35
CA LEU A 28 9.83 -12.07 -12.49
C LEU A 28 10.97 -13.08 -12.73
N HIS A 29 11.67 -13.49 -11.67
CA HIS A 29 12.84 -14.37 -11.77
C HIS A 29 12.45 -15.83 -12.08
N GLY A 30 11.25 -16.26 -11.70
CA GLY A 30 10.69 -17.57 -12.03
C GLY A 30 10.05 -17.63 -13.43
N GLY A 31 10.00 -16.52 -14.17
CA GLY A 31 9.38 -16.43 -15.49
C GLY A 31 7.84 -16.47 -15.47
N TYR A 32 7.22 -16.42 -14.29
CA TYR A 32 5.76 -16.46 -14.10
C TYR A 32 5.11 -15.09 -14.35
N LEU A 33 5.88 -14.01 -14.19
CA LEU A 33 5.45 -12.65 -14.46
C LEU A 33 6.28 -12.09 -15.63
N ASN A 34 5.64 -11.86 -16.78
CA ASN A 34 6.31 -11.34 -17.96
C ASN A 34 5.83 -9.93 -18.31
N LEU A 35 6.65 -8.92 -17.99
CA LEU A 35 6.36 -7.50 -18.24
C LEU A 35 6.17 -7.15 -19.73
N LYS A 36 6.53 -8.04 -20.66
CA LYS A 36 6.29 -7.87 -22.10
C LYS A 36 4.84 -8.20 -22.48
N ILE A 37 4.13 -9.00 -21.68
CA ILE A 37 2.74 -9.34 -21.87
C ILE A 37 1.87 -8.24 -21.24
N ALA A 38 0.92 -7.72 -22.01
CA ALA A 38 0.07 -6.61 -21.57
C ALA A 38 -0.84 -6.98 -20.39
N GLU A 39 -1.25 -8.25 -20.29
CA GLU A 39 -2.07 -8.80 -19.20
C GLU A 39 -1.30 -8.84 -17.88
N ASP A 40 -0.10 -9.41 -17.86
CA ASP A 40 0.77 -9.46 -16.67
C ASP A 40 1.12 -8.05 -16.17
N ARG A 41 1.35 -7.11 -17.09
CA ARG A 41 1.57 -5.70 -16.74
C ARG A 41 0.34 -5.08 -16.08
N ARG A 42 -0.87 -5.38 -16.59
CA ARG A 42 -2.12 -4.93 -15.96
C ARG A 42 -2.29 -5.53 -14.57
N LEU A 43 -1.99 -6.82 -14.39
CA LEU A 43 -2.03 -7.47 -13.08
C LEU A 43 -1.10 -6.78 -12.08
N LEU A 44 0.14 -6.51 -12.46
CA LEU A 44 1.09 -5.79 -11.60
C LEU A 44 0.59 -4.38 -11.27
N VAL A 45 0.05 -3.66 -12.25
CA VAL A 45 -0.52 -2.31 -12.01
C VAL A 45 -1.69 -2.38 -11.03
N ILE A 46 -2.60 -3.35 -11.17
CA ILE A 46 -3.73 -3.53 -10.24
C ILE A 46 -3.23 -3.85 -8.83
N LEU A 47 -2.23 -4.73 -8.70
CA LEU A 47 -1.65 -5.10 -7.41
C LEU A 47 -1.03 -3.89 -6.70
N VAL A 48 -0.19 -3.12 -7.41
CA VAL A 48 0.46 -1.92 -6.86
C VAL A 48 -0.57 -0.83 -6.56
N ALA A 49 -1.52 -0.59 -7.47
CA ALA A 49 -2.57 0.39 -7.28
C ALA A 49 -3.47 0.03 -6.08
N GLY A 50 -3.85 -1.23 -5.92
CA GLY A 50 -4.65 -1.72 -4.80
C GLY A 50 -3.94 -1.55 -3.46
N TYR A 51 -2.64 -1.86 -3.41
CA TYR A 51 -1.82 -1.64 -2.22
C TYR A 51 -1.75 -0.15 -1.83
N LEU A 52 -1.45 0.73 -2.81
CA LEU A 52 -1.40 2.18 -2.57
C LEU A 52 -2.76 2.76 -2.20
N PHE A 53 -3.85 2.25 -2.78
CA PHE A 53 -5.20 2.66 -2.47
C PHE A 53 -5.59 2.31 -1.03
N MET A 54 -5.29 1.09 -0.57
CA MET A 54 -5.50 0.69 0.83
C MET A 54 -4.66 1.54 1.78
N LEU A 55 -3.39 1.78 1.46
CA LEU A 55 -2.53 2.66 2.26
C LEU A 55 -3.11 4.07 2.36
N ALA A 56 -3.59 4.63 1.26
CA ALA A 56 -4.21 5.95 1.23
C ALA A 56 -5.47 6.00 2.11
N ILE A 57 -6.34 4.99 2.04
CA ILE A 57 -7.52 4.88 2.90
C ILE A 57 -7.11 4.88 4.38
N VAL A 58 -6.16 4.02 4.77
CA VAL A 58 -5.73 3.93 6.18
C VAL A 58 -5.12 5.25 6.66
N CYS A 59 -4.34 5.92 5.81
CA CYS A 59 -3.82 7.26 6.12
C CYS A 59 -4.94 8.27 6.33
N VAL A 60 -5.94 8.30 5.44
CA VAL A 60 -7.11 9.19 5.58
C VAL A 60 -7.83 8.91 6.91
N PHE A 61 -8.15 7.66 7.23
CA PHE A 61 -8.81 7.35 8.50
C PHE A 61 -7.94 7.67 9.72
N THR A 62 -6.62 7.49 9.65
CA THR A 62 -5.75 7.72 10.80
C THR A 62 -5.52 9.20 11.10
N PHE A 63 -5.43 10.04 10.06
CA PHE A 63 -5.11 11.45 10.21
C PHE A 63 -6.31 12.39 10.07
N LEU A 64 -7.31 12.04 9.26
CA LEU A 64 -8.49 12.88 8.99
C LEU A 64 -9.68 12.55 9.89
N ALA A 65 -9.90 11.27 10.23
CA ALA A 65 -11.03 10.88 11.09
C ALA A 65 -11.02 11.53 12.49
N PRO A 66 -9.87 11.81 13.15
CA PRO A 66 -9.87 12.52 14.43
C PRO A 66 -10.51 13.92 14.33
N GLY A 67 -10.25 14.66 13.24
CA GLY A 67 -10.84 15.98 13.01
C GLY A 67 -12.32 15.91 12.66
N TRP A 68 -12.75 14.85 11.97
CA TRP A 68 -14.17 14.61 11.68
C TRP A 68 -14.97 14.23 12.93
N ALA A 69 -14.36 13.51 13.87
CA ALA A 69 -14.98 13.11 15.13
C ALA A 69 -15.03 14.26 16.16
N SER A 70 -14.09 15.22 16.11
CA SER A 70 -14.06 16.36 17.04
C SER A 70 -14.86 17.58 16.57
N GLY A 71 -15.26 17.64 15.29
CA GLY A 71 -16.03 18.76 14.74
C GLY A 71 -15.25 20.07 14.61
N GLU A 72 -13.93 20.05 14.77
CA GLU A 72 -13.05 21.20 14.61
C GLU A 72 -12.76 21.45 13.12
N PRO A 73 -12.77 22.71 12.64
CA PRO A 73 -12.38 23.04 11.29
C PRO A 73 -10.88 22.81 11.10
N LEU A 74 -10.52 22.29 9.91
CA LEU A 74 -9.15 21.98 9.47
C LEU A 74 -8.15 23.11 9.72
#